data_AF-A0A2K3PM97-F1
#
_entry.id   AF-A0A2K3PM97-F1
#
_cell.length_a   1.000
_cell.length_b   1.000
_cell.length_c   1.000
_cell.angle_alpha   90.00
_cell.angle_beta   90.00
_cell.angle_gamma   90.00
#
_symmetry.space_group_name_H-M   'P 1'
#
loop_
_entity.id
_entity.type
_entity.pdbx_description
1 polymer ?
#
loop_
_entity_poly.entity_id
_entity_poly.type
_entity_poly.pdbx_seq_one_letter_code
_entity_poly.pdbx_strand_id
1 'polypeptide(L)'
;MPGHLSYDVTQKLQAKHAEIWRIATSMEDYKSEIENWDLGAGIYISFYLMRNKLQGDTNAMTELDSLQSKNAACQEFVSQLNESLAVWGSRLPVDARVAYSKMASQICDLLLSAVGEGATRDEQFCCFNTAFSAPIPEDLRSGHLQDAVYLFTSFLSEIPA
;
A
#
# COMPACT_ATOMS: atom_id res chain seq x y z
N MET A 1 6.90 25.00 -22.00
CA MET A 1 7.94 23.99 -21.72
C MET A 1 7.76 23.44 -20.30
N PRO A 2 6.85 22.49 -20.04
CA PRO A 2 6.61 21.90 -18.71
C PRO A 2 7.33 20.57 -18.47
N GLY A 3 7.87 19.92 -19.52
CA GLY A 3 8.37 18.54 -19.44
C GLY A 3 9.71 18.35 -18.71
N HIS A 4 10.56 19.37 -18.62
CA HIS A 4 11.90 19.23 -18.02
C HIS A 4 11.85 19.19 -16.47
N LEU A 5 11.04 20.05 -15.84
CA LEU A 5 10.85 20.07 -14.39
C LEU A 5 10.16 18.81 -13.86
N SER A 6 9.22 18.24 -14.63
CA SER A 6 8.52 17.01 -14.23
C SER A 6 9.47 15.80 -14.19
N TYR A 7 10.41 15.73 -15.14
CA TYR A 7 11.37 14.63 -15.25
C TYR A 7 12.38 14.63 -14.09
N ASP A 8 12.94 15.79 -13.76
CA ASP A 8 13.92 15.94 -12.67
C ASP A 8 13.33 15.56 -11.29
N VAL A 9 12.06 15.88 -11.06
CA VAL A 9 11.35 15.52 -9.81
C VAL A 9 11.15 14.01 -9.71
N THR A 10 10.76 13.36 -10.81
CA THR A 10 10.58 11.89 -10.84
C THR A 10 11.89 11.15 -10.64
N GLN A 11 12.99 11.60 -11.25
CA GLN A 11 14.31 10.99 -11.11
C GLN A 11 14.85 11.13 -9.68
N LYS A 12 14.67 12.31 -9.07
CA LYS A 12 15.06 12.56 -7.67
C LYS A 12 14.29 11.69 -6.69
N LEU A 13 13.01 11.43 -6.95
CA LEU A 13 12.18 10.56 -6.11
C LEU A 13 12.61 9.09 -6.23
N GLN A 14 12.89 8.62 -7.46
CA GLN A 14 13.42 7.28 -7.68
C GLN A 14 14.76 7.04 -6.98
N ALA A 15 15.68 8.01 -7.05
CA ALA A 15 16.97 7.93 -6.35
C ALA A 15 16.80 7.80 -4.83
N LYS A 16 15.83 8.52 -4.25
CA LYS A 16 15.49 8.38 -2.82
C LYS A 16 14.94 7.00 -2.48
N HIS A 17 14.06 6.45 -3.32
CA HIS A 17 13.53 5.10 -3.12
C HIS A 17 14.63 4.04 -3.17
N ALA A 18 15.56 4.15 -4.13
CA ALA A 18 16.71 3.26 -4.24
C ALA A 18 17.60 3.31 -3.00
N GLU A 19 17.83 4.51 -2.46
CA GLU A 19 18.64 4.67 -1.25
C GLU A 19 17.96 4.10 0.00
N ILE A 20 16.66 4.33 0.18
CA ILE A 20 15.90 3.75 1.29
C ILE A 20 15.92 2.22 1.21
N TRP A 21 15.70 1.66 0.01
CA TRP A 21 15.79 0.21 -0.21
C TRP A 21 17.18 -0.31 0.17
N ARG A 22 18.25 0.30 -0.36
CA ARG A 22 19.64 -0.09 -0.06
C ARG A 22 19.93 -0.09 1.44
N ILE A 23 19.50 0.94 2.17
CA ILE A 23 19.69 1.02 3.62
C ILE A 23 18.88 -0.08 4.32
N ALA A 24 17.59 -0.22 4.01
CA ALA A 24 16.72 -1.20 4.67
C ALA A 24 17.22 -2.64 4.47
N THR A 25 17.58 -3.01 3.24
CA THR A 25 18.12 -4.35 2.95
C THR A 25 19.49 -4.56 3.61
N SER A 26 20.33 -3.54 3.74
CA SER A 26 21.61 -3.68 4.47
C SER A 26 21.42 -3.99 5.97
N MET A 27 20.27 -3.64 6.55
CA MET A 27 19.95 -3.96 7.94
C MET A 27 19.35 -5.37 8.09
N GLU A 28 18.91 -6.01 7.00
CA GLU A 28 18.22 -7.31 7.03
C GLU A 28 19.11 -8.45 7.55
N ASP A 29 20.42 -8.39 7.28
CA ASP A 29 21.41 -9.34 7.78
C ASP A 29 21.47 -9.39 9.31
N TYR A 30 20.98 -8.35 9.99
CA TYR A 30 20.98 -8.20 11.44
C TYR A 30 19.57 -8.36 12.06
N LYS A 31 18.58 -8.82 11.29
CA LYS A 31 17.17 -8.85 11.75
C LYS A 31 16.93 -9.65 13.03
N SER A 32 17.71 -10.70 13.28
CA SER A 32 17.61 -11.49 14.53
C SER A 32 18.13 -10.76 15.75
N GLU A 33 18.94 -9.72 15.57
CA GLU A 33 19.51 -8.90 16.64
C GLU A 33 18.68 -7.65 16.94
N ILE A 34 17.76 -7.28 16.03
CA ILE A 34 16.92 -6.08 16.15
C ILE A 34 15.57 -6.47 16.74
N GLU A 35 15.30 -5.97 17.95
CA GLU A 35 14.01 -6.18 18.61
C GLU A 35 12.86 -5.63 17.76
N ASN A 36 11.78 -6.41 17.64
CA ASN A 36 10.58 -6.04 16.87
C ASN A 36 10.88 -5.64 15.42
N TRP A 37 11.87 -6.29 14.78
CA TRP A 37 12.27 -6.04 13.39
C TRP A 37 11.06 -5.89 12.44
N ASP A 38 10.13 -6.84 12.49
CA ASP A 38 8.95 -6.89 11.62
C ASP A 38 7.97 -5.73 11.87
N LEU A 39 8.00 -5.10 13.04
CA LEU A 39 7.18 -3.93 13.38
C LEU A 39 7.98 -2.62 13.32
N GLY A 40 9.24 -2.65 12.88
CA GLY A 40 10.14 -1.51 12.83
C GLY A 40 10.71 -1.31 11.44
N ALA A 41 12.00 -1.62 11.27
CA ALA A 41 12.71 -1.45 10.00
C ALA A 41 12.20 -2.40 8.90
N GLY A 42 11.71 -3.59 9.27
CA GLY A 42 11.18 -4.59 8.34
C GLY A 42 10.00 -4.08 7.50
N ILE A 43 9.22 -3.13 8.03
CA ILE A 43 8.09 -2.51 7.31
C ILE A 43 8.51 -1.86 6.00
N TYR A 44 9.69 -1.23 5.95
CA TYR A 44 10.18 -0.60 4.73
C TYR A 44 10.51 -1.64 3.67
N ILE A 45 11.07 -2.79 4.05
CA ILE A 45 11.32 -3.90 3.14
C ILE A 45 10.00 -4.46 2.63
N SER A 46 9.06 -4.77 3.54
CA SER A 46 7.71 -5.23 3.18
C SER A 46 7.03 -4.30 2.18
N PHE A 47 7.11 -2.98 2.40
CA PHE A 47 6.54 -1.98 1.51
C PHE A 47 7.11 -2.06 0.09
N TYR A 48 8.44 -2.06 -0.07
CA TYR A 48 9.04 -2.10 -1.41
C TYR A 48 8.81 -3.43 -2.12
N LEU A 49 8.86 -4.55 -1.38
CA LEU A 49 8.51 -5.85 -1.94
C LEU A 49 7.07 -5.86 -2.44
N MET A 50 6.14 -5.37 -1.63
CA MET A 50 4.72 -5.32 -1.99
C MET A 50 4.45 -4.39 -3.17
N ARG A 51 5.02 -3.18 -3.14
CA ARG A 51 4.91 -2.22 -4.23
C ARG A 51 5.40 -2.82 -5.55
N ASN A 52 6.57 -3.46 -5.54
CA ASN A 52 7.13 -4.07 -6.75
C ASN A 52 6.26 -5.23 -7.26
N LYS A 53 5.74 -6.07 -6.36
CA LYS A 53 4.79 -7.15 -6.71
C LYS A 53 3.51 -6.61 -7.36
N LEU A 54 2.95 -5.51 -6.84
CA LEU A 54 1.75 -4.88 -7.38
C LEU A 54 2.00 -4.15 -8.71
N GLN A 55 3.17 -3.56 -8.89
CA GLN A 55 3.56 -2.84 -10.10
C GLN A 55 4.02 -3.77 -11.25
N GLY A 56 4.18 -5.07 -11.01
CA GLY A 56 4.52 -6.05 -12.03
C GLY A 56 5.99 -6.00 -12.49
N ASP A 57 6.90 -5.46 -11.68
CA ASP A 57 8.33 -5.43 -12.01
C ASP A 57 8.91 -6.85 -12.08
N THR A 58 9.56 -7.15 -13.21
CA THR A 58 9.68 -8.45 -13.90
C THR A 58 10.53 -9.53 -13.21
N ASN A 59 10.85 -9.41 -11.93
CA ASN A 59 11.65 -10.40 -11.19
C ASN A 59 10.91 -11.09 -10.03
N ALA A 60 9.66 -10.69 -9.74
CA ALA A 60 8.80 -11.39 -8.78
C ALA A 60 7.90 -12.37 -9.54
N MET A 61 8.42 -13.59 -9.74
CA MET A 61 7.69 -14.72 -10.31
C MET A 61 6.37 -14.96 -9.54
N THR A 62 5.22 -14.74 -10.21
CA THR A 62 3.93 -15.47 -10.03
C THR A 62 3.17 -15.44 -8.69
N GLU A 63 3.49 -14.61 -7.69
CA GLU A 63 2.77 -14.71 -6.40
C GLU A 63 1.40 -14.00 -6.34
N LEU A 64 1.17 -12.94 -7.13
CA LEU A 64 -0.04 -12.10 -7.04
C LEU A 64 -0.86 -12.09 -8.33
N ASP A 65 -1.17 -13.29 -8.85
CA ASP A 65 -1.82 -13.45 -10.16
C ASP A 65 -3.33 -13.15 -10.16
N SER A 66 -3.98 -13.06 -9.00
CA SER A 66 -5.40 -12.74 -8.88
C SER A 66 -5.65 -11.49 -8.03
N LEU A 67 -6.81 -10.85 -8.19
CA LEU A 67 -7.21 -9.73 -7.34
C LEU A 67 -7.31 -10.17 -5.87
N GLN A 68 -7.78 -11.40 -5.62
CA GLN A 68 -7.87 -11.97 -4.28
C GLN A 68 -6.49 -12.10 -3.62
N SER A 69 -5.47 -12.63 -4.31
CA SER A 69 -4.12 -12.75 -3.74
C SER A 69 -3.48 -11.38 -3.52
N LYS A 70 -3.68 -10.44 -4.45
CA LYS A 70 -3.28 -9.03 -4.27
C LYS A 70 -3.91 -8.42 -3.03
N ASN A 71 -5.22 -8.57 -2.85
CA ASN A 71 -5.93 -8.06 -1.69
C ASN A 71 -5.43 -8.68 -0.38
N ALA A 72 -5.24 -10.00 -0.34
CA ALA A 72 -4.74 -10.70 0.85
C ALA A 72 -3.36 -10.21 1.27
N ALA A 73 -2.44 -10.05 0.31
CA ALA A 73 -1.12 -9.49 0.58
C ALA A 73 -1.23 -8.04 1.10
N CYS A 74 -2.02 -7.18 0.43
CA CYS A 74 -2.23 -5.80 0.88
C CYS A 74 -2.80 -5.74 2.31
N GLN A 75 -3.75 -6.63 2.63
CA GLN A 75 -4.35 -6.73 3.95
C GLN A 75 -3.31 -7.12 5.02
N GLU A 76 -2.42 -8.07 4.72
CA GLU A 76 -1.34 -8.48 5.62
C GLU A 76 -0.41 -7.31 5.95
N PHE A 77 0.02 -6.55 4.94
CA PHE A 77 0.86 -5.36 5.15
C PHE A 77 0.14 -4.24 5.88
N VAL A 78 -1.14 -4.01 5.57
CA VAL A 78 -1.96 -3.04 6.33
C VAL A 78 -2.09 -3.45 7.79
N SER A 79 -2.27 -4.75 8.08
CA SER A 79 -2.28 -5.27 9.46
C SER A 79 -0.94 -5.00 10.14
N GLN A 80 0.18 -5.33 9.48
CA GLN A 80 1.54 -5.10 9.99
C GLN A 80 1.78 -3.62 10.33
N LEU A 81 1.33 -2.69 9.47
CA LEU A 81 1.40 -1.26 9.75
C LEU A 81 0.58 -0.85 10.97
N ASN A 82 -0.65 -1.34 11.07
CA ASN A 82 -1.53 -1.04 12.21
C ASN A 82 -0.97 -1.61 13.52
N GLU A 83 -0.41 -2.81 13.51
CA GLU A 83 0.25 -3.44 14.66
C GLU A 83 1.47 -2.63 15.11
N SER A 84 2.30 -2.19 14.16
CA SER A 84 3.43 -1.31 14.47
C SER A 84 2.98 0.02 15.08
N LEU A 85 1.93 0.65 14.52
CA LEU A 85 1.34 1.85 15.08
C LEU A 85 0.74 1.63 16.47
N ALA A 86 0.20 0.44 16.76
CA ALA A 86 -0.30 0.09 18.08
C ALA A 86 0.84 -0.09 19.10
N VAL A 87 1.95 -0.72 18.71
CA VAL A 87 3.11 -0.95 19.58
C VAL A 87 3.88 0.34 19.86
N TRP A 88 4.11 1.16 18.82
CA TRP A 88 4.95 2.34 18.95
C TRP A 88 4.16 3.63 19.10
N GLY A 89 3.02 3.79 18.43
CA GLY A 89 2.10 4.91 18.57
C GLY A 89 2.78 6.29 18.58
N SER A 90 2.67 6.98 19.72
CA SER A 90 3.28 8.30 19.93
C SER A 90 4.82 8.27 20.09
N ARG A 91 5.41 7.10 20.34
CA ARG A 91 6.87 6.89 20.42
C ARG A 91 7.53 6.96 19.05
N LEU A 92 6.78 6.74 17.97
CA LEU A 92 7.28 7.01 16.62
C LEU A 92 7.45 8.52 16.41
N PRO A 93 8.51 8.98 15.72
CA PRO A 93 8.56 10.33 15.20
C PRO A 93 7.35 10.62 14.31
N VAL A 94 6.90 11.89 14.29
CA VAL A 94 5.79 12.32 13.42
C VAL A 94 6.05 11.94 11.97
N ASP A 95 7.28 12.16 11.49
CA ASP A 95 7.68 11.84 10.12
C ASP A 95 7.55 10.35 9.79
N ALA A 96 7.80 9.46 10.76
CA ALA A 96 7.64 8.02 10.57
C ALA A 96 6.16 7.64 10.42
N ARG A 97 5.28 8.22 11.25
CA ARG A 97 3.83 8.02 11.11
C ARG A 97 3.31 8.54 9.77
N VAL A 98 3.79 9.71 9.32
CA VAL A 98 3.46 10.25 8.00
C VAL A 98 3.96 9.34 6.88
N ALA A 99 5.16 8.77 7.02
CA ALA A 99 5.68 7.78 6.06
C ALA A 99 4.80 6.53 6.00
N TYR A 100 4.35 6.02 7.15
CA TYR A 100 3.45 4.86 7.21
C TYR A 100 2.12 5.12 6.51
N SER A 101 1.50 6.28 6.78
CA SER A 101 0.30 6.70 6.07
C SER A 101 0.50 6.81 4.55
N LYS A 102 1.66 7.31 4.10
CA LYS A 102 1.98 7.40 2.68
C LYS A 102 2.21 6.03 2.04
N MET A 103 2.88 5.12 2.74
CA MET A 103 3.08 3.74 2.28
C MET A 103 1.74 3.02 2.17
N ALA A 104 0.90 3.12 3.21
CA ALA A 104 -0.46 2.58 3.21
C ALA A 104 -1.29 3.10 2.02
N SER A 105 -1.34 4.42 1.83
CA SER A 105 -2.07 5.05 0.72
C SER A 105 -1.59 4.52 -0.64
N GLN A 106 -0.28 4.47 -0.88
CA GLN A 106 0.26 3.99 -2.16
C GLN A 106 -0.11 2.52 -2.44
N ILE A 107 -0.06 1.66 -1.42
CA ILE A 107 -0.46 0.26 -1.57
C ILE A 107 -1.96 0.14 -1.85
N CYS A 108 -2.80 0.90 -1.16
CA CYS A 108 -4.24 0.94 -1.41
C CYS A 108 -4.57 1.45 -2.82
N ASP A 109 -3.91 2.51 -3.28
CA ASP A 109 -4.08 3.04 -4.64
C ASP A 109 -3.71 1.99 -5.70
N LEU A 110 -2.60 1.27 -5.51
CA LEU A 110 -2.17 0.20 -6.41
C LEU A 110 -3.16 -0.98 -6.41
N LEU A 111 -3.70 -1.35 -5.25
CA LEU A 111 -4.71 -2.41 -5.12
C LEU A 111 -6.01 -2.01 -5.84
N LEU A 112 -6.53 -0.81 -5.56
CA LEU A 112 -7.78 -0.34 -6.15
C LEU A 112 -7.64 -0.13 -7.66
N SER A 113 -6.46 0.28 -8.14
CA SER A 113 -6.16 0.35 -9.59
C SER A 113 -6.11 -1.02 -10.26
N ALA A 114 -5.88 -2.09 -9.50
CA ALA A 114 -5.89 -3.46 -10.03
C ALA A 114 -7.30 -4.05 -10.16
N VAL A 115 -8.33 -3.35 -9.67
CA VAL A 115 -9.74 -3.74 -9.84
C VAL A 115 -10.13 -3.53 -11.31
N GLY A 116 -10.17 -4.62 -12.07
CA GLY A 116 -10.57 -4.61 -13.48
C GLY A 116 -12.05 -4.96 -13.72
N GLU A 117 -12.50 -4.82 -14.96
CA GLU A 117 -13.88 -5.11 -15.40
C GLU A 117 -14.33 -6.57 -15.18
N GLY A 118 -13.41 -7.49 -14.88
CA GLY A 118 -13.70 -8.91 -14.58
C GLY A 118 -13.80 -9.26 -13.10
N ALA A 119 -13.55 -8.31 -12.18
CA ALA A 119 -13.62 -8.57 -10.74
C ALA A 119 -15.07 -8.72 -10.28
N THR A 120 -15.36 -9.76 -9.50
CA THR A 120 -16.67 -9.91 -8.87
C THR A 120 -16.91 -8.76 -7.89
N ARG A 121 -18.18 -8.40 -7.66
CA ARG A 121 -18.54 -7.31 -6.71
C ARG A 121 -18.02 -7.58 -5.30
N ASP A 122 -17.99 -8.85 -4.86
CA ASP A 122 -17.46 -9.23 -3.55
C ASP A 122 -15.94 -8.98 -3.45
N GLU A 123 -15.18 -9.31 -4.49
CA GLU A 123 -13.74 -9.01 -4.55
C GLU A 123 -13.47 -7.49 -4.54
N GLN A 124 -14.31 -6.72 -5.24
CA GLN A 124 -14.23 -5.26 -5.24
C GLN A 124 -14.44 -4.71 -3.81
N PHE A 125 -15.51 -5.13 -3.13
CA PHE A 125 -15.80 -4.69 -1.77
C PHE A 125 -14.70 -5.10 -0.77
N CYS A 126 -14.13 -6.30 -0.93
CA CYS A 126 -13.00 -6.73 -0.12
C CYS A 126 -11.78 -5.80 -0.26
N CYS A 127 -11.48 -5.33 -1.48
CA CYS A 127 -10.38 -4.39 -1.71
C CYS A 127 -10.62 -3.04 -1.01
N PHE A 128 -11.85 -2.54 -1.03
CA PHE A 128 -12.23 -1.32 -0.29
C PHE A 128 -12.13 -1.54 1.22
N ASN A 129 -12.55 -2.68 1.75
CA ASN A 129 -12.44 -2.98 3.17
C ASN A 129 -10.98 -2.94 3.65
N THR A 130 -10.06 -3.52 2.87
CA THR A 130 -8.61 -3.40 3.10
C THR A 130 -8.17 -1.93 3.12
N ALA A 131 -8.56 -1.14 2.12
CA ALA A 131 -8.24 0.28 2.05
C ALA A 131 -8.80 1.10 3.23
N PHE A 132 -10.00 0.78 3.74
CA PHE A 132 -10.58 1.46 4.90
C PHE A 132 -9.88 1.14 6.21
N SER A 133 -9.34 -0.07 6.36
CA SER A 133 -8.58 -0.46 7.54
C SER A 133 -7.17 0.15 7.59
N ALA A 134 -6.70 0.72 6.47
CA ALA A 134 -5.38 1.28 6.37
C ALA A 134 -5.20 2.57 7.20
N PRO A 135 -4.00 2.81 7.78
CA PRO A 135 -3.73 4.00 8.61
C PRO A 135 -3.51 5.25 7.75
N ILE A 136 -4.50 5.59 6.93
CA ILE A 136 -4.52 6.71 5.98
C ILE A 136 -5.27 7.90 6.62
N PRO A 137 -4.81 9.15 6.41
CA PRO A 137 -5.55 10.37 6.78
C PRO A 137 -7.01 10.38 6.29
N GLU A 138 -7.88 11.02 7.07
CA GLU A 138 -9.33 11.01 6.84
C GLU A 138 -9.74 11.65 5.50
N ASP A 139 -9.01 12.67 5.04
CA ASP A 139 -9.22 13.33 3.76
C ASP A 139 -9.02 12.37 2.58
N LEU A 140 -7.95 11.57 2.60
CA LEU A 140 -7.68 10.57 1.57
C LEU A 140 -8.66 9.38 1.66
N ARG A 141 -8.99 8.95 2.89
CA ARG A 141 -9.97 7.89 3.13
C ARG A 141 -11.37 8.25 2.63
N SER A 142 -11.74 9.52 2.72
CA SER A 142 -13.01 10.04 2.22
C SER A 142 -13.11 9.93 0.69
N GLY A 143 -11.99 10.05 -0.03
CA GLY A 143 -11.94 9.81 -1.47
C GLY A 143 -12.31 8.36 -1.81
N HIS A 144 -11.63 7.39 -1.19
CA HIS A 144 -11.95 5.97 -1.37
C HIS A 144 -13.39 5.63 -0.95
N LEU A 145 -13.94 6.33 0.05
CA LEU A 145 -15.34 6.19 0.46
C LEU A 145 -16.31 6.60 -0.63
N GLN A 146 -16.04 7.72 -1.32
CA GLN A 146 -16.87 8.18 -2.42
C GLN A 146 -16.88 7.15 -3.57
N ASP A 147 -15.72 6.57 -3.89
CA ASP A 147 -15.60 5.53 -4.92
C ASP A 147 -16.40 4.27 -4.55
N ALA A 148 -16.31 3.84 -3.29
CA ALA A 148 -17.08 2.70 -2.78
C ALA A 148 -18.60 2.94 -2.83
N VAL A 149 -19.05 4.15 -2.45
CA VAL A 149 -20.46 4.55 -2.50
C VAL A 149 -20.95 4.60 -3.95
N TYR A 150 -20.14 5.12 -4.88
CA TYR A 150 -20.46 5.13 -6.30
C TYR A 150 -20.64 3.69 -6.83
N LEU A 151 -19.71 2.79 -6.53
CA LEU A 151 -19.82 1.39 -6.95
C LEU A 151 -21.06 0.69 -6.38
N PHE A 152 -21.37 0.92 -5.10
CA PHE A 152 -22.56 0.38 -4.45
C PHE A 152 -23.86 0.90 -5.07
N THR A 153 -23.95 2.20 -5.33
CA THR A 153 -25.15 2.81 -5.92
C THR A 153 -25.35 2.41 -7.38
N SER A 154 -24.27 2.28 -8.16
CA SER A 154 -24.32 1.68 -9.51
C SER A 154 -24.86 0.25 -9.45
N PHE A 155 -24.35 -0.56 -8.51
CA PHE A 155 -24.82 -1.94 -8.31
C PHE A 155 -26.33 -1.99 -8.01
N LEU A 156 -26.82 -1.17 -7.08
CA LEU A 156 -28.25 -1.13 -6.76
C LEU A 156 -29.12 -0.73 -7.96
N SER A 157 -28.60 0.12 -8.84
CA SER A 157 -29.33 0.57 -10.04
C SER A 157 -29.36 -0.49 -11.15
N GLU A 158 -28.42 -1.44 -11.12
CA GLU A 158 -28.33 -2.56 -12.06
C GLU A 158 -29.19 -3.77 -11.64
N ILE A 159 -29.70 -3.80 -10.40
CA ILE A 159 -30.63 -4.84 -9.92
C ILE A 159 -32.02 -4.57 -10.54
N PRO A 160 -32.56 -5.48 -11.37
CA PRO A 160 -33.93 -5.35 -11.85
C PRO A 160 -34.93 -5.43 -10.68
N ALA A 161 -35.94 -4.56 -10.69
CA ALA A 161 -37.01 -4.53 -9.70
C ALA A 161 -37.83 -5.82 -9.62
#